data_AF-A0A661N196-F1
#
_entry.id   AF-A0A661N196-F1
#
_cell.length_a   1.000
_cell.length_b   1.000
_cell.length_c   1.000
_cell.angle_alpha   90.00
_cell.angle_beta   90.00
_cell.angle_gamma   90.00
#
_symmetry.space_group_name_H-M   'P 1'
#
loop_
_entity.id
_entity.type
_entity.pdbx_description
1 polymer ?
#
loop_
_entity_poly.entity_id
_entity_poly.type
_entity_poly.pdbx_seq_one_letter_code
_entity_poly.pdbx_strand_id
1 'polypeptide(L)'
;MQKPSRVSRTSRTASHAGAVTGDASGISPMATCPSSPTKRSPGNGTVPQSTSPTAGGTKTADAPRVERRASGPASACGCGPTLHARPSTNASATKRPADEVPMAHPPYGRSTPGGTGRHRSKVVLETKHAHRTLEHFRRLFGPMLRTMNVDATAGFSHALLHRADGDRVAIVDGERTITYFALRADVARLKVALAAGGIAERDRVVIFGEPSAFTISAYLAAMEAGGIAVPLGTSSTDAELDAQLEAVAPRFAFLHEDVAARFASLGWSTGVEHVIVGPEPLRASNVSGEFERAPDDEDLIGIAAIFFASSADDEVRAVHVGHDNLRANTEASICALSVRPGDRTVLMLPLADSFGASVLHSYLWVGGTLHIGPNPALPERVVDAIESSRATGFYGDADTYALLLDQGGLAERALPHLRYVAQAGGKLPEPLLDALIASAVPEVYLMYGQAEATWLLSVVAAHTDPDKRASVGRGLRGTTLTVLSPDGTAAAPSQIGDVVATGPGVTRGYLDDLEASAERFRDGSLYTGDLGTLDEDGFVFLVEPPVEPPTEPPPD
;
A
#
# COMPACT_ATOMS: atom_id res chain seq x y z
N MET A 1 59.98 22.27 -2.75
CA MET A 1 60.59 21.92 -1.45
C MET A 1 60.10 20.53 -1.02
N GLN A 2 60.69 19.93 0.02
CA GLN A 2 60.78 18.46 0.17
C GLN A 2 59.63 17.77 0.95
N LYS A 3 59.46 16.47 0.63
CA LYS A 3 58.86 15.33 1.37
C LYS A 3 59.45 15.14 2.79
N PRO A 4 58.88 14.34 3.74
CA PRO A 4 58.52 12.89 3.65
C PRO A 4 57.15 12.51 4.30
N SER A 5 56.51 11.34 4.17
CA SER A 5 56.77 9.94 3.73
C SER A 5 57.21 8.87 4.78
N ARG A 6 56.29 7.95 5.12
CA ARG A 6 56.43 6.53 5.61
C ARG A 6 55.04 5.89 5.47
N VAL A 7 54.74 4.72 4.88
CA VAL A 7 55.41 3.42 4.58
C VAL A 7 55.38 2.39 5.73
N SER A 8 54.49 1.40 5.61
CA SER A 8 54.80 -0.04 5.72
C SER A 8 53.66 -0.94 5.19
N ARG A 9 53.93 -1.75 4.15
CA ARG A 9 53.11 -2.92 3.77
C ARG A 9 54.05 -4.04 3.34
N THR A 10 53.85 -5.23 3.90
CA THR A 10 54.59 -6.48 3.68
C THR A 10 53.61 -7.63 3.94
N SER A 11 53.60 -8.78 3.26
CA SER A 11 54.29 -9.27 2.06
C SER A 11 53.81 -10.72 1.77
N ARG A 12 54.15 -11.30 0.60
CA ARG A 12 54.03 -12.73 0.20
C ARG A 12 52.63 -13.15 -0.31
N THR A 13 52.41 -13.63 -1.54
CA THR A 13 53.07 -14.64 -2.43
C THR A 13 52.73 -16.10 -2.11
N ALA A 14 51.93 -16.73 -2.97
CA ALA A 14 52.27 -18.00 -3.63
C ALA A 14 51.28 -18.28 -4.78
N SER A 15 51.80 -18.48 -5.99
CA SER A 15 51.10 -19.20 -7.08
C SER A 15 51.62 -20.63 -7.12
N HIS A 16 50.82 -21.59 -7.59
CA HIS A 16 51.32 -22.77 -8.31
C HIS A 16 50.24 -23.32 -9.24
N ALA A 17 50.64 -23.65 -10.47
CA ALA A 17 49.81 -24.34 -11.45
C ALA A 17 50.21 -25.82 -11.52
N GLY A 18 49.27 -26.69 -11.87
CA GLY A 18 49.54 -28.10 -12.14
C GLY A 18 48.51 -28.64 -13.12
N ALA A 19 48.92 -28.83 -14.37
CA ALA A 19 48.10 -29.47 -15.40
C ALA A 19 48.52 -30.93 -15.57
N VAL A 20 47.55 -31.85 -15.62
CA VAL A 20 47.74 -33.20 -16.17
C VAL A 20 46.54 -33.55 -17.06
N THR A 21 46.86 -34.13 -18.21
CA THR A 21 45.96 -34.54 -19.31
C THR A 21 45.25 -35.87 -19.04
N GLY A 22 44.06 -36.08 -19.61
CA GLY A 22 43.37 -37.39 -19.57
C GLY A 22 42.14 -37.49 -20.47
N ASP A 23 42.34 -38.14 -21.62
CA ASP A 23 41.45 -38.46 -22.76
C ASP A 23 39.90 -38.52 -22.66
N ALA A 24 39.33 -38.27 -23.84
CA ALA A 24 37.94 -38.42 -24.27
C ALA A 24 37.40 -39.87 -24.32
N SER A 25 36.07 -40.04 -24.34
CA SER A 25 35.32 -40.87 -25.34
C SER A 25 33.81 -41.02 -25.04
N GLY A 26 33.00 -41.25 -26.09
CA GLY A 26 31.59 -41.72 -26.03
C GLY A 26 30.53 -40.61 -25.84
N ILE A 27 29.78 -40.12 -26.85
CA ILE A 27 28.87 -40.76 -27.82
C ILE A 27 27.59 -41.37 -27.21
N SER A 28 26.56 -40.53 -27.02
CA SER A 28 25.22 -40.59 -27.67
C SER A 28 24.29 -41.83 -27.44
N PRO A 29 23.01 -41.89 -27.93
CA PRO A 29 21.85 -41.85 -27.02
C PRO A 29 20.79 -42.96 -27.31
N MET A 30 19.50 -42.71 -26.98
CA MET A 30 18.29 -43.52 -27.22
C MET A 30 18.03 -44.70 -26.25
N ALA A 31 16.82 -45.27 -26.09
CA ALA A 31 15.42 -44.80 -26.14
C ALA A 31 14.47 -45.96 -25.74
N THR A 32 13.15 -45.70 -25.70
CA THR A 32 12.01 -46.66 -25.81
C THR A 32 11.57 -47.55 -24.61
N CYS A 33 10.25 -47.51 -24.37
CA CYS A 33 9.39 -48.51 -23.72
C CYS A 33 9.18 -49.74 -24.66
N PRO A 34 8.61 -50.93 -24.28
CA PRO A 34 7.23 -51.01 -23.73
C PRO A 34 6.82 -52.24 -22.84
N SER A 35 5.60 -52.16 -22.30
CA SER A 35 4.59 -53.25 -22.05
C SER A 35 4.87 -54.53 -21.23
N SER A 36 4.22 -54.64 -20.05
CA SER A 36 3.22 -55.66 -19.57
C SER A 36 3.27 -57.15 -20.06
N PRO A 37 2.79 -58.19 -19.30
CA PRO A 37 1.46 -58.20 -18.61
C PRO A 37 1.15 -59.19 -17.41
N THR A 38 -0.01 -58.97 -16.77
CA THR A 38 -0.88 -59.97 -16.04
C THR A 38 -0.40 -60.60 -14.70
N LYS A 39 -1.24 -61.08 -13.74
CA LYS A 39 -2.61 -61.65 -13.83
C LYS A 39 -3.40 -61.70 -12.49
N ARG A 40 -4.69 -61.31 -12.54
CA ARG A 40 -5.91 -61.87 -11.86
C ARG A 40 -6.22 -61.76 -10.35
N SER A 41 -7.43 -61.18 -10.14
CA SER A 41 -8.40 -61.30 -9.03
C SER A 41 -9.16 -62.67 -9.04
N PRO A 42 -10.04 -63.03 -8.07
CA PRO A 42 -11.44 -62.49 -7.88
C PRO A 42 -11.75 -62.17 -6.38
N GLY A 43 -12.92 -61.68 -5.88
CA GLY A 43 -14.29 -61.38 -6.35
C GLY A 43 -15.15 -61.01 -5.09
N ASN A 44 -16.48 -60.73 -5.05
CA ASN A 44 -17.57 -60.53 -6.04
C ASN A 44 -18.83 -59.90 -5.36
N GLY A 45 -19.50 -58.92 -5.98
CA GLY A 45 -20.98 -58.71 -5.90
C GLY A 45 -21.54 -57.72 -4.86
N THR A 46 -22.70 -57.06 -5.04
CA THR A 46 -23.71 -57.13 -6.14
C THR A 46 -24.59 -55.85 -6.20
N VAL A 47 -25.29 -55.61 -7.32
CA VAL A 47 -26.22 -54.47 -7.59
C VAL A 47 -27.70 -54.84 -7.27
N PRO A 48 -28.70 -53.94 -7.37
CA PRO A 48 -29.52 -53.89 -8.60
C PRO A 48 -30.01 -52.48 -9.06
N GLN A 49 -30.61 -52.44 -10.27
CA GLN A 49 -31.05 -51.26 -11.05
C GLN A 49 -32.57 -50.95 -10.89
N SER A 50 -33.07 -49.80 -11.39
CA SER A 50 -34.00 -49.74 -12.56
C SER A 50 -34.65 -48.36 -12.89
N THR A 51 -34.57 -47.99 -14.18
CA THR A 51 -35.58 -47.35 -15.08
C THR A 51 -36.34 -46.04 -14.78
N SER A 52 -36.37 -45.18 -15.83
CA SER A 52 -37.25 -44.02 -16.14
C SER A 52 -38.50 -44.47 -17.00
N PRO A 53 -39.37 -43.65 -17.68
CA PRO A 53 -39.30 -42.19 -18.02
C PRO A 53 -40.64 -41.36 -18.16
N THR A 54 -40.50 -40.09 -18.60
CA THR A 54 -41.43 -39.20 -19.36
C THR A 54 -42.80 -38.71 -18.81
N ALA A 55 -43.03 -37.37 -18.83
CA ALA A 55 -43.98 -36.66 -19.74
C ALA A 55 -44.68 -35.39 -19.15
N GLY A 56 -44.52 -34.24 -19.83
CA GLY A 56 -45.58 -33.24 -20.13
C GLY A 56 -46.23 -32.36 -19.04
N GLY A 57 -46.45 -31.07 -19.38
CA GLY A 57 -47.40 -30.20 -18.65
C GLY A 57 -47.01 -28.71 -18.64
N THR A 58 -47.94 -27.82 -18.97
CA THR A 58 -47.72 -26.35 -19.01
C THR A 58 -48.63 -25.60 -18.04
N LYS A 59 -48.26 -24.32 -17.77
CA LYS A 59 -49.08 -23.16 -17.36
C LYS A 59 -49.04 -22.65 -15.90
N THR A 60 -48.61 -21.37 -15.84
CA THR A 60 -49.19 -20.21 -15.12
C THR A 60 -49.23 -20.13 -13.60
N ALA A 61 -48.54 -19.09 -13.10
CA ALA A 61 -49.00 -18.09 -12.12
C ALA A 61 -49.69 -18.53 -10.82
N ASP A 62 -49.06 -18.24 -9.68
CA ASP A 62 -49.50 -17.09 -8.88
C ASP A 62 -48.48 -16.68 -7.80
N ALA A 63 -48.47 -15.39 -7.46
CA ALA A 63 -47.78 -14.78 -6.32
C ALA A 63 -48.57 -13.52 -5.91
N PRO A 64 -48.38 -12.95 -4.70
CA PRO A 64 -47.52 -13.38 -3.59
C PRO A 64 -48.30 -13.54 -2.26
N ARG A 65 -47.62 -13.97 -1.18
CA ARG A 65 -48.04 -13.64 0.18
C ARG A 65 -46.92 -12.88 0.91
N VAL A 66 -47.28 -11.69 1.38
CA VAL A 66 -46.39 -10.76 2.08
C VAL A 66 -46.38 -11.07 3.57
N GLU A 67 -45.20 -11.22 4.16
CA GLU A 67 -44.97 -10.89 5.57
C GLU A 67 -43.79 -9.92 5.71
N ARG A 68 -43.82 -9.11 6.78
CA ARG A 68 -43.07 -7.85 6.91
C ARG A 68 -42.36 -7.76 8.25
N ARG A 69 -41.16 -7.15 8.21
CA ARG A 69 -40.39 -6.59 9.35
C ARG A 69 -39.71 -7.63 10.26
N ALA A 70 -38.58 -7.30 10.91
CA ALA A 70 -38.05 -5.96 11.20
C ALA A 70 -36.55 -5.76 10.84
N SER A 71 -36.19 -4.50 10.59
CA SER A 71 -34.85 -4.03 10.24
C SER A 71 -34.31 -3.08 11.32
N GLY A 72 -33.10 -3.32 11.82
CA GLY A 72 -32.31 -2.33 12.57
C GLY A 72 -31.62 -1.33 11.63
N PRO A 73 -31.17 -0.16 12.14
CA PRO A 73 -30.73 0.93 11.28
C PRO A 73 -29.29 0.76 10.78
N ALA A 74 -29.10 0.70 9.46
CA ALA A 74 -27.82 0.99 8.83
C ALA A 74 -27.68 2.51 8.65
N SER A 75 -26.56 3.09 9.11
CA SER A 75 -26.24 4.50 8.91
C SER A 75 -25.83 4.77 7.46
N ALA A 76 -26.73 5.35 6.68
CA ALA A 76 -26.44 5.71 5.29
C ALA A 76 -25.59 6.99 5.21
N CYS A 77 -24.33 6.86 4.78
CA CYS A 77 -23.57 7.99 4.23
C CYS A 77 -24.21 8.40 2.90
N GLY A 78 -24.94 9.52 2.90
CA GLY A 78 -25.60 10.03 1.70
C GLY A 78 -24.62 10.75 0.77
N CYS A 79 -24.30 10.14 -0.36
CA CYS A 79 -23.67 10.80 -1.51
C CYS A 79 -24.37 10.34 -2.79
N GLY A 80 -25.00 11.28 -3.50
CA GLY A 80 -25.54 11.08 -4.84
C GLY A 80 -25.32 12.35 -5.65
N PRO A 81 -24.74 12.29 -6.86
CA PRO A 81 -24.51 13.46 -7.67
C PRO A 81 -25.78 13.81 -8.46
N THR A 82 -26.35 14.99 -8.19
CA THR A 82 -27.31 15.62 -9.09
C THR A 82 -26.77 16.96 -9.54
N LEU A 83 -26.51 17.10 -10.85
CA LEU A 83 -26.65 18.37 -11.60
C LEU A 83 -26.55 18.10 -13.11
N HIS A 84 -27.71 18.05 -13.77
CA HIS A 84 -27.82 18.24 -15.22
C HIS A 84 -28.56 19.55 -15.50
N ALA A 85 -27.91 20.49 -16.18
CA ALA A 85 -28.58 21.51 -17.01
C ALA A 85 -27.56 22.14 -17.99
N ARG A 86 -27.84 22.06 -19.30
CA ARG A 86 -27.28 22.99 -20.31
C ARG A 86 -28.34 24.10 -20.60
N PRO A 87 -28.20 24.99 -21.60
CA PRO A 87 -27.87 26.40 -21.33
C PRO A 87 -28.93 27.40 -21.86
N SER A 88 -28.78 28.69 -21.54
CA SER A 88 -29.51 29.77 -22.24
C SER A 88 -28.73 31.08 -22.31
N THR A 89 -29.04 31.88 -23.33
CA THR A 89 -28.22 32.95 -23.91
C THR A 89 -28.47 34.37 -23.37
N ASN A 90 -27.43 35.22 -23.47
CA ASN A 90 -27.40 36.69 -23.63
C ASN A 90 -28.67 37.54 -23.40
N ALA A 91 -28.56 38.56 -22.52
CA ALA A 91 -29.05 39.93 -22.76
C ALA A 91 -28.32 40.94 -21.84
N SER A 92 -28.30 42.23 -22.19
CA SER A 92 -27.39 43.25 -21.64
C SER A 92 -28.05 44.47 -20.97
N ALA A 93 -27.29 45.08 -20.05
CA ALA A 93 -27.26 46.51 -19.67
C ALA A 93 -28.48 47.22 -19.02
N THR A 94 -28.27 47.90 -17.87
CA THR A 94 -28.20 49.38 -17.71
C THR A 94 -28.05 49.83 -16.23
N LYS A 95 -27.86 51.14 -15.95
CA LYS A 95 -27.39 51.72 -14.67
C LYS A 95 -28.43 52.60 -13.92
N ARG A 96 -28.50 52.48 -12.57
CA ARG A 96 -28.73 53.54 -11.52
C ARG A 96 -30.03 54.40 -11.58
N PRO A 97 -30.37 55.25 -10.57
CA PRO A 97 -29.74 55.58 -9.27
C PRO A 97 -30.65 55.33 -8.01
N ALA A 98 -30.38 56.03 -6.89
CA ALA A 98 -30.92 55.81 -5.53
C ALA A 98 -32.05 56.79 -5.14
N ASP A 99 -32.66 56.62 -3.94
CA ASP A 99 -32.77 57.67 -2.90
C ASP A 99 -33.38 57.22 -1.52
N GLU A 100 -32.83 57.84 -0.47
CA GLU A 100 -33.30 58.25 0.88
C GLU A 100 -33.96 57.34 1.98
N VAL A 101 -33.35 57.50 3.18
CA VAL A 101 -33.57 57.10 4.60
C VAL A 101 -34.83 57.79 5.25
N PRO A 102 -35.27 57.62 6.56
CA PRO A 102 -34.44 57.63 7.80
C PRO A 102 -34.95 56.97 9.15
N MET A 103 -34.08 57.09 10.19
CA MET A 103 -34.29 57.03 11.69
C MET A 103 -34.46 55.66 12.41
N ALA A 104 -33.81 55.32 13.53
CA ALA A 104 -33.31 56.12 14.68
C ALA A 104 -32.10 55.47 15.45
N HIS A 105 -31.51 56.18 16.44
CA HIS A 105 -30.19 55.90 17.07
C HIS A 105 -30.23 55.57 18.63
N PRO A 106 -29.20 55.84 19.48
CA PRO A 106 -28.22 54.87 20.04
C PRO A 106 -28.16 54.89 21.60
N PRO A 107 -27.08 54.50 22.34
CA PRO A 107 -25.80 55.26 22.42
C PRO A 107 -24.45 54.53 22.69
N TYR A 108 -23.36 55.10 22.14
CA TYR A 108 -21.97 55.32 22.66
C TYR A 108 -21.21 54.27 23.52
N GLY A 109 -19.87 54.13 23.39
CA GLY A 109 -18.91 54.90 22.57
C GLY A 109 -17.44 54.38 22.65
N ARG A 110 -16.57 54.92 21.79
CA ARG A 110 -15.10 54.64 21.70
C ARG A 110 -14.27 55.81 22.24
N SER A 111 -13.06 55.55 22.75
CA SER A 111 -11.83 56.28 22.31
C SER A 111 -10.52 55.67 22.84
N THR A 112 -9.50 55.69 21.97
CA THR A 112 -8.07 55.40 22.18
C THR A 112 -7.27 56.74 22.29
N PRO A 113 -5.92 56.79 22.19
CA PRO A 113 -4.87 56.18 23.03
C PRO A 113 -3.81 57.22 23.50
N GLY A 114 -2.81 56.81 24.32
CA GLY A 114 -1.49 57.48 24.30
C GLY A 114 -0.62 57.47 25.57
N GLY A 115 0.67 57.15 25.42
CA GLY A 115 1.75 57.97 26.03
C GLY A 115 2.43 57.52 27.34
N THR A 116 3.47 56.68 27.21
CA THR A 116 4.76 56.72 27.96
C THR A 116 4.83 56.65 29.51
N GLY A 117 5.69 55.77 30.04
CA GLY A 117 6.21 55.86 31.43
C GLY A 117 6.75 54.53 31.97
N ARG A 118 8.05 54.45 32.29
CA ARG A 118 8.68 53.24 32.86
C ARG A 118 8.38 53.12 34.36
N HIS A 119 8.16 51.90 34.88
CA HIS A 119 8.95 51.35 36.01
C HIS A 119 8.80 49.82 36.14
N ARG A 120 9.86 49.13 36.57
CA ARG A 120 9.91 47.67 36.74
C ARG A 120 9.27 47.23 38.07
N SER A 121 8.54 46.11 38.05
CA SER A 121 8.42 45.15 39.17
C SER A 121 8.12 43.74 38.62
N LYS A 122 8.80 42.71 39.15
CA LYS A 122 8.61 41.30 38.74
C LYS A 122 7.40 40.69 39.45
N VAL A 123 6.59 39.91 38.73
CA VAL A 123 5.86 38.77 39.29
C VAL A 123 6.13 37.56 38.39
N VAL A 124 6.83 36.57 38.92
CA VAL A 124 7.06 35.27 38.27
C VAL A 124 6.58 34.22 39.25
N LEU A 125 5.39 33.67 39.01
CA LEU A 125 4.85 32.45 39.63
C LEU A 125 3.47 32.16 39.02
N GLU A 126 3.39 31.19 38.10
CA GLU A 126 2.31 30.18 37.99
C GLU A 126 2.39 29.42 36.64
N THR A 127 3.32 28.46 36.57
CA THR A 127 3.37 27.46 35.49
C THR A 127 3.55 26.03 36.01
N LYS A 128 4.03 25.89 37.26
CA LYS A 128 4.26 24.59 37.93
C LYS A 128 3.00 23.96 38.54
N HIS A 129 1.92 24.72 38.75
CA HIS A 129 0.68 24.17 39.30
C HIS A 129 -0.16 23.47 38.21
N ALA A 130 -0.31 24.09 37.04
CA ALA A 130 -1.04 23.49 35.90
C ALA A 130 -0.44 22.13 35.45
N HIS A 131 0.89 22.04 35.34
CA HIS A 131 1.57 20.79 34.99
C HIS A 131 1.30 19.66 36.01
N ARG A 132 1.44 19.95 37.31
CA ARG A 132 1.18 18.94 38.35
C ARG A 132 -0.27 18.47 38.36
N THR A 133 -1.24 19.34 38.07
CA THR A 133 -2.66 18.97 38.00
C THR A 133 -2.94 18.06 36.79
N LEU A 134 -2.34 18.35 35.63
CA LEU A 134 -2.43 17.50 34.43
C LEU A 134 -1.77 16.12 34.63
N GLU A 135 -0.60 16.06 35.27
CA GLU A 135 0.04 14.80 35.64
C GLU A 135 -0.79 14.00 36.66
N HIS A 136 -1.35 14.65 37.68
CA HIS A 136 -2.24 13.99 38.64
C HIS A 136 -3.49 13.43 37.96
N PHE A 137 -4.08 14.18 37.03
CA PHE A 137 -5.27 13.75 36.29
C PHE A 137 -4.94 12.56 35.37
N ARG A 138 -3.83 12.62 34.62
CA ARG A 138 -3.32 11.49 33.81
C ARG A 138 -2.99 10.26 34.66
N ARG A 139 -2.47 10.43 35.88
CA ARG A 139 -2.10 9.32 36.77
C ARG A 139 -3.30 8.67 37.48
N LEU A 140 -4.32 9.45 37.84
CA LEU A 140 -5.55 8.95 38.45
C LEU A 140 -6.52 8.34 37.42
N PHE A 141 -6.76 9.03 36.30
CA PHE A 141 -7.77 8.62 35.31
C PHE A 141 -7.18 7.89 34.10
N GLY A 142 -5.85 7.90 33.89
CA GLY A 142 -5.20 7.20 32.78
C GLY A 142 -5.44 5.68 32.69
N PRO A 143 -5.65 4.93 33.79
CA PRO A 143 -6.10 3.53 33.72
C PRO A 143 -7.59 3.41 33.37
N MET A 144 -8.42 4.36 33.81
CA MET A 144 -9.88 4.37 33.61
C MET A 144 -10.28 4.84 32.20
N LEU A 145 -9.53 5.77 31.63
CA LEU A 145 -9.68 6.21 30.23
C LEU A 145 -9.18 5.13 29.25
N ARG A 146 -8.22 4.29 29.67
CA ARG A 146 -7.76 3.12 28.90
C ARG A 146 -8.82 2.00 28.81
N THR A 147 -9.72 1.88 29.79
CA THR A 147 -10.79 0.87 29.77
C THR A 147 -12.09 1.32 29.11
N MET A 148 -12.24 2.60 28.76
CA MET A 148 -13.43 3.14 28.09
C MET A 148 -13.26 3.43 26.58
N ASN A 149 -12.09 3.14 26.01
CA ASN A 149 -11.76 3.57 24.64
C ASN A 149 -11.36 2.42 23.69
N VAL A 150 -11.91 1.22 23.91
CA VAL A 150 -11.50 -0.02 23.23
C VAL A 150 -11.56 0.10 21.69
N ASP A 151 -12.49 0.87 21.14
CA ASP A 151 -12.64 1.08 19.69
C ASP A 151 -11.68 2.12 19.07
N ALA A 152 -11.07 3.01 19.87
CA ALA A 152 -10.11 4.01 19.37
C ALA A 152 -8.68 3.85 19.95
N THR A 153 -8.44 2.83 20.77
CA THR A 153 -7.09 2.28 21.06
C THR A 153 -6.71 1.13 20.13
N ALA A 154 -7.60 0.73 19.22
CA ALA A 154 -7.38 -0.33 18.25
C ALA A 154 -6.48 0.15 17.10
N GLY A 155 -5.33 -0.50 16.91
CA GLY A 155 -4.39 -0.22 15.82
C GLY A 155 -4.99 -0.47 14.43
N PHE A 156 -4.30 -0.03 13.38
CA PHE A 156 -4.79 -0.14 12.00
C PHE A 156 -5.10 -1.60 11.59
N SER A 157 -4.21 -2.54 11.92
CA SER A 157 -4.40 -3.98 11.70
C SER A 157 -5.61 -4.54 12.44
N HIS A 158 -5.85 -4.10 13.68
CA HIS A 158 -7.05 -4.47 14.43
C HIS A 158 -8.33 -4.08 13.69
N ALA A 159 -8.35 -2.85 13.16
CA ALA A 159 -9.48 -2.39 12.36
C ALA A 159 -9.65 -3.31 11.13
N LEU A 160 -8.62 -3.56 10.32
CA LEU A 160 -8.71 -4.46 9.16
C LEU A 160 -9.29 -5.85 9.52
N LEU A 161 -8.85 -6.43 10.63
CA LEU A 161 -9.31 -7.74 11.09
C LEU A 161 -10.79 -7.76 11.51
N HIS A 162 -11.34 -6.64 12.00
CA HIS A 162 -12.65 -6.58 12.64
C HIS A 162 -13.75 -5.87 11.82
N ARG A 163 -13.51 -5.53 10.55
CA ARG A 163 -14.50 -4.88 9.65
C ARG A 163 -15.59 -5.80 9.10
N ALA A 164 -15.48 -7.11 9.29
CA ALA A 164 -16.40 -8.11 8.74
C ALA A 164 -16.80 -9.19 9.76
N ASP A 165 -17.93 -9.84 9.52
CA ASP A 165 -18.34 -11.04 10.26
C ASP A 165 -17.34 -12.18 10.10
N GLY A 166 -17.21 -13.00 11.14
CA GLY A 166 -16.18 -14.06 11.20
C GLY A 166 -16.27 -15.10 10.08
N ASP A 167 -17.47 -15.42 9.61
CA ASP A 167 -17.71 -16.47 8.59
C ASP A 167 -17.44 -15.99 7.15
N ARG A 168 -17.25 -14.68 6.96
CA ARG A 168 -17.01 -14.09 5.65
C ARG A 168 -15.60 -14.42 5.15
N VAL A 169 -15.44 -14.66 3.85
CA VAL A 169 -14.13 -14.97 3.26
C VAL A 169 -13.27 -13.71 3.16
N ALA A 170 -12.09 -13.74 3.79
CA ALA A 170 -11.09 -12.69 3.74
C ALA A 170 -10.06 -12.95 2.63
N ILE A 171 -9.52 -14.17 2.57
CA ILE A 171 -8.45 -14.56 1.65
C ILE A 171 -8.80 -15.89 0.98
N VAL A 172 -8.49 -16.03 -0.30
CA VAL A 172 -8.45 -17.30 -1.04
C VAL A 172 -7.03 -17.48 -1.55
N ASP A 173 -6.38 -18.58 -1.17
CA ASP A 173 -4.98 -18.88 -1.44
C ASP A 173 -4.86 -20.30 -2.00
N GLY A 174 -4.82 -20.40 -3.33
CA GLY A 174 -5.06 -21.66 -4.05
C GLY A 174 -6.40 -22.30 -3.65
N GLU A 175 -6.35 -23.57 -3.23
CA GLU A 175 -7.52 -24.31 -2.73
C GLU A 175 -7.95 -23.90 -1.31
N ARG A 176 -7.17 -23.07 -0.59
CA ARG A 176 -7.47 -22.67 0.79
C ARG A 176 -8.39 -21.45 0.80
N THR A 177 -9.56 -21.60 1.40
CA THR A 177 -10.47 -20.47 1.72
C THR A 177 -10.33 -20.10 3.19
N ILE A 178 -9.97 -18.84 3.46
CA ILE A 178 -9.73 -18.32 4.82
C ILE A 178 -10.76 -17.24 5.13
N THR A 179 -11.55 -17.48 6.17
CA THR A 179 -12.53 -16.52 6.68
C THR A 179 -11.90 -15.48 7.59
N TYR A 180 -12.59 -14.37 7.89
CA TYR A 180 -12.11 -13.38 8.86
C TYR A 180 -11.89 -14.00 10.25
N PHE A 181 -12.65 -15.02 10.64
CA PHE A 181 -12.40 -15.81 11.86
C PHE A 181 -11.08 -16.58 11.78
N ALA A 182 -10.83 -17.30 10.67
CA ALA A 182 -9.59 -18.05 10.48
C ALA A 182 -8.37 -17.10 10.41
N LEU A 183 -8.49 -15.98 9.70
CA LEU A 183 -7.44 -14.94 9.63
C LEU A 183 -7.11 -14.36 11.02
N ARG A 184 -8.11 -14.06 11.86
CA ARG A 184 -7.89 -13.65 13.25
C ARG A 184 -7.17 -14.72 14.07
N ALA A 185 -7.50 -16.00 13.87
CA ALA A 185 -6.87 -17.12 14.56
C ALA A 185 -5.41 -17.33 14.12
N ASP A 186 -5.12 -17.22 12.82
CA ASP A 186 -3.76 -17.27 12.27
C ASP A 186 -2.92 -16.08 12.76
N VAL A 187 -3.46 -14.87 12.73
CA VAL A 187 -2.81 -13.69 13.32
C VAL A 187 -2.55 -13.90 14.80
N ALA A 188 -3.52 -14.36 15.59
CA ALA A 188 -3.32 -14.62 17.02
C ALA A 188 -2.24 -15.68 17.30
N ARG A 189 -2.15 -16.73 16.47
CA ARG A 189 -1.10 -17.76 16.54
C ARG A 189 0.29 -17.17 16.25
N LEU A 190 0.41 -16.31 15.25
CA LEU A 190 1.67 -15.64 14.91
C LEU A 190 2.08 -14.59 15.97
N LYS A 191 1.12 -13.86 16.56
CA LYS A 191 1.38 -12.99 17.73
C LYS A 191 1.97 -13.76 18.91
N VAL A 192 1.48 -14.98 19.19
CA VAL A 192 2.03 -15.83 20.25
C VAL A 192 3.48 -16.23 19.95
N ALA A 193 3.83 -16.48 18.69
CA ALA A 193 5.22 -16.76 18.30
C ALA A 193 6.15 -15.55 18.50
N LEU A 194 5.72 -14.33 18.15
CA LEU A 194 6.46 -13.10 18.44
C LEU A 194 6.59 -12.84 19.95
N ALA A 195 5.51 -13.04 20.71
CA ALA A 195 5.50 -12.88 22.16
C ALA A 195 6.43 -13.88 22.87
N ALA A 196 6.62 -15.08 22.32
CA ALA A 196 7.57 -16.07 22.83
C ALA A 196 9.05 -15.64 22.64
N GLY A 197 9.35 -14.82 21.63
CA GLY A 197 10.63 -14.11 21.48
C GLY A 197 10.70 -12.75 22.19
N GLY A 198 9.69 -12.40 23.00
CA GLY A 198 9.70 -11.16 23.77
C GLY A 198 9.64 -9.88 22.93
N ILE A 199 8.81 -9.87 21.87
CA ILE A 199 8.56 -8.66 21.08
C ILE A 199 8.08 -7.50 21.97
N ALA A 200 8.58 -6.31 21.67
CA ALA A 200 8.22 -5.03 22.26
C ALA A 200 7.69 -4.05 21.20
N GLU A 201 7.14 -2.93 21.67
CA GLU A 201 6.84 -1.79 20.81
C GLU A 201 8.10 -1.37 20.03
N ARG A 202 7.97 -1.01 18.75
CA ARG A 202 9.05 -0.54 17.86
C ARG A 202 10.07 -1.61 17.39
N ASP A 203 9.92 -2.86 17.80
CA ASP A 203 10.68 -3.96 17.17
C ASP A 203 10.27 -4.08 15.70
N ARG A 204 11.24 -4.04 14.77
CA ARG A 204 10.99 -4.33 13.36
C ARG A 204 10.88 -5.83 13.15
N VAL A 205 9.80 -6.22 12.46
CA VAL A 205 9.47 -7.60 12.10
C VAL A 205 9.50 -7.70 10.57
N VAL A 206 10.50 -8.38 10.04
CA VAL A 206 10.60 -8.68 8.62
C VAL A 206 9.51 -9.65 8.19
N ILE A 207 8.93 -9.44 7.02
CA ILE A 207 8.06 -10.42 6.35
C ILE A 207 8.62 -10.67 4.96
N PHE A 208 9.19 -11.86 4.73
CA PHE A 208 9.82 -12.20 3.45
C PHE A 208 9.10 -13.36 2.77
N GLY A 209 8.67 -13.12 1.53
CA GLY A 209 7.91 -14.07 0.71
C GLY A 209 6.82 -13.38 -0.11
N GLU A 210 6.31 -14.09 -1.12
CA GLU A 210 5.23 -13.61 -1.98
C GLU A 210 3.92 -13.35 -1.20
N PRO A 211 2.98 -12.57 -1.75
CA PRO A 211 1.61 -12.48 -1.22
C PRO A 211 1.02 -13.88 -1.04
N SER A 212 0.63 -14.21 0.19
CA SER A 212 0.03 -15.48 0.57
C SER A 212 -0.81 -15.28 1.83
N ALA A 213 -1.63 -16.27 2.18
CA ALA A 213 -2.30 -16.33 3.47
C ALA A 213 -1.34 -16.14 4.65
N PHE A 214 -0.15 -16.73 4.56
CA PHE A 214 0.86 -16.66 5.62
C PHE A 214 1.51 -15.28 5.71
N THR A 215 1.99 -14.71 4.60
CA THR A 215 2.65 -13.39 4.62
C THR A 215 1.69 -12.26 4.98
N ILE A 216 0.41 -12.33 4.56
CA ILE A 216 -0.63 -11.40 5.02
C ILE A 216 -0.87 -11.55 6.53
N SER A 217 -0.98 -12.78 7.04
CA SER A 217 -1.17 -13.03 8.47
C SER A 217 0.04 -12.56 9.30
N ALA A 218 1.26 -12.75 8.80
CA ALA A 218 2.51 -12.28 9.41
C ALA A 218 2.57 -10.74 9.47
N TYR A 219 2.26 -10.07 8.36
CA TYR A 219 2.19 -8.61 8.25
C TYR A 219 1.19 -8.01 9.25
N LEU A 220 -0.01 -8.60 9.34
CA LEU A 220 -1.03 -8.18 10.31
C LEU A 220 -0.62 -8.50 11.76
N ALA A 221 0.04 -9.64 12.02
CA ALA A 221 0.50 -10.06 13.34
C ALA A 221 1.63 -9.19 13.90
N ALA A 222 2.55 -8.71 13.07
CA ALA A 222 3.58 -7.76 13.47
C ALA A 222 2.96 -6.49 14.08
N MET A 223 2.11 -5.80 13.30
CA MET A 223 1.37 -4.61 13.77
C MET A 223 0.47 -4.89 14.97
N GLU A 224 -0.26 -6.01 14.97
CA GLU A 224 -1.11 -6.42 16.10
C GLU A 224 -0.34 -6.72 17.40
N ALA A 225 0.95 -7.07 17.30
CA ALA A 225 1.84 -7.27 18.44
C ALA A 225 2.49 -5.96 18.94
N GLY A 226 2.26 -4.83 18.26
CA GLY A 226 2.92 -3.54 18.53
C GLY A 226 4.29 -3.39 17.85
N GLY A 227 4.71 -4.37 17.05
CA GLY A 227 5.90 -4.28 16.21
C GLY A 227 5.62 -3.56 14.89
N ILE A 228 6.69 -3.22 14.19
CA ILE A 228 6.67 -2.53 12.91
C ILE A 228 6.84 -3.58 11.79
N ALA A 229 5.89 -3.65 10.86
CA ALA A 229 5.94 -4.61 9.76
C ALA A 229 6.91 -4.13 8.65
N VAL A 230 7.88 -4.97 8.28
CA VAL A 230 8.85 -4.67 7.22
C VAL A 230 8.76 -5.75 6.12
N PRO A 231 7.80 -5.65 5.18
CA PRO A 231 7.71 -6.58 4.07
C PRO A 231 8.86 -6.38 3.07
N LEU A 232 9.53 -7.47 2.68
CA LEU A 232 10.68 -7.46 1.76
C LEU A 232 10.35 -8.16 0.43
N GLY A 233 10.86 -7.62 -0.67
CA GLY A 233 10.60 -8.11 -2.02
C GLY A 233 11.38 -9.38 -2.35
N THR A 234 10.70 -10.43 -2.80
CA THR A 234 11.30 -11.67 -3.32
C THR A 234 12.15 -11.44 -4.58
N SER A 235 11.80 -10.42 -5.36
CA SER A 235 12.51 -9.97 -6.56
C SER A 235 13.77 -9.15 -6.27
N SER A 236 13.93 -8.60 -5.06
CA SER A 236 15.12 -7.83 -4.70
C SER A 236 16.38 -8.68 -4.80
N THR A 237 17.51 -8.06 -5.18
CA THR A 237 18.81 -8.75 -5.21
C THR A 237 19.32 -9.06 -3.80
N ASP A 238 20.31 -9.96 -3.69
CA ASP A 238 20.90 -10.30 -2.39
C ASP A 238 21.55 -9.07 -1.73
N ALA A 239 22.18 -8.19 -2.50
CA ALA A 239 22.77 -6.94 -2.00
C ALA A 239 21.73 -5.91 -1.54
N GLU A 240 20.59 -5.81 -2.24
CA GLU A 240 19.45 -4.99 -1.77
C GLU A 240 18.89 -5.52 -0.46
N LEU A 241 18.71 -6.84 -0.32
CA LEU A 241 18.21 -7.45 0.91
C LEU A 241 19.16 -7.20 2.08
N ASP A 242 20.48 -7.34 1.87
CA ASP A 242 21.50 -7.02 2.87
C ASP A 242 21.41 -5.55 3.31
N ALA A 243 21.35 -4.61 2.36
CA ALA A 243 21.23 -3.18 2.66
C ALA A 243 19.92 -2.82 3.37
N GLN A 244 18.79 -3.40 2.94
CA GLN A 244 17.48 -3.26 3.60
C GLN A 244 17.51 -3.74 5.05
N LEU A 245 18.19 -4.86 5.30
CA LEU A 245 18.25 -5.49 6.62
C LEU A 245 19.26 -4.84 7.55
N GLU A 246 20.36 -4.30 7.01
CA GLU A 246 21.25 -3.39 7.74
C GLU A 246 20.51 -2.11 8.15
N ALA A 247 19.78 -1.48 7.23
CA ALA A 247 19.04 -0.24 7.49
C ALA A 247 17.95 -0.37 8.57
N VAL A 248 17.24 -1.51 8.65
CA VAL A 248 16.16 -1.70 9.64
C VAL A 248 16.57 -2.48 10.89
N ALA A 249 17.75 -3.10 10.90
CA ALA A 249 18.33 -3.91 11.99
C ALA A 249 17.28 -4.77 12.76
N PRO A 250 16.55 -5.69 12.09
CA PRO A 250 15.33 -6.29 12.63
C PRO A 250 15.64 -7.46 13.58
N ARG A 251 14.88 -7.54 14.68
CA ARG A 251 15.00 -8.65 15.66
C ARG A 251 14.19 -9.89 15.27
N PHE A 252 13.12 -9.72 14.50
CA PHE A 252 12.19 -10.78 14.14
C PHE A 252 12.06 -10.90 12.62
N ALA A 253 11.91 -12.12 12.12
CA ALA A 253 11.52 -12.37 10.74
C ALA A 253 10.48 -13.49 10.62
N PHE A 254 9.43 -13.23 9.86
CA PHE A 254 8.55 -14.25 9.29
C PHE A 254 8.98 -14.55 7.86
N LEU A 255 9.29 -15.82 7.59
CA LEU A 255 9.73 -16.27 6.27
C LEU A 255 8.73 -17.28 5.70
N HIS A 256 8.36 -17.13 4.42
CA HIS A 256 7.75 -18.23 3.69
C HIS A 256 8.79 -19.34 3.48
N GLU A 257 8.39 -20.62 3.54
CA GLU A 257 9.35 -21.73 3.47
C GLU A 257 10.17 -21.75 2.16
N ASP A 258 9.60 -21.30 1.05
CA ASP A 258 10.28 -21.21 -0.26
C ASP A 258 11.49 -20.27 -0.25
N VAL A 259 11.47 -19.22 0.59
CA VAL A 259 12.55 -18.22 0.66
C VAL A 259 13.48 -18.43 1.86
N ALA A 260 13.14 -19.33 2.79
CA ALA A 260 13.92 -19.57 4.01
C ALA A 260 15.36 -20.02 3.74
N ALA A 261 15.59 -20.80 2.68
CA ALA A 261 16.94 -21.23 2.28
C ALA A 261 17.79 -20.05 1.75
N ARG A 262 17.20 -19.16 0.94
CA ARG A 262 17.86 -17.94 0.45
C ARG A 262 18.16 -16.99 1.60
N PHE A 263 17.20 -16.78 2.49
CA PHE A 263 17.39 -15.96 3.69
C PHE A 263 18.50 -16.51 4.59
N ALA A 264 18.66 -17.84 4.71
CA ALA A 264 19.75 -18.42 5.46
C ALA A 264 21.14 -18.26 4.78
N SER A 265 21.21 -18.01 3.47
CA SER A 265 22.49 -17.87 2.75
C SER A 265 23.08 -16.47 2.75
N LEU A 266 22.33 -15.43 3.11
CA LEU A 266 22.72 -14.01 3.03
C LEU A 266 23.76 -13.55 4.07
N GLY A 267 24.44 -14.47 4.76
CA GLY A 267 25.72 -14.19 5.42
C GLY A 267 25.73 -13.06 6.47
N TRP A 268 24.57 -12.81 7.10
CA TRP A 268 24.25 -11.63 7.90
C TRP A 268 25.35 -11.09 8.82
N SER A 269 25.68 -9.81 8.67
CA SER A 269 26.57 -9.06 9.56
C SER A 269 25.89 -8.64 10.87
N THR A 270 24.58 -8.36 10.83
CA THR A 270 23.75 -7.98 11.97
C THR A 270 22.55 -8.92 12.09
N GLY A 271 22.30 -9.40 13.31
CA GLY A 271 21.56 -10.64 13.50
C GLY A 271 20.05 -10.48 13.71
N VAL A 272 19.27 -11.23 12.93
CA VAL A 272 17.87 -11.52 13.27
C VAL A 272 17.84 -12.55 14.40
N GLU A 273 17.40 -12.15 15.58
CA GLU A 273 17.36 -12.97 16.80
C GLU A 273 16.35 -14.13 16.66
N HIS A 274 15.15 -13.83 16.13
CA HIS A 274 14.02 -14.76 16.06
C HIS A 274 13.49 -14.94 14.65
N VAL A 275 13.78 -16.09 14.04
CA VAL A 275 13.27 -16.46 12.70
C VAL A 275 12.14 -17.46 12.84
N ILE A 276 11.00 -17.18 12.20
CA ILE A 276 9.78 -18.01 12.23
C ILE A 276 9.39 -18.34 10.78
N VAL A 277 9.52 -19.61 10.40
CA VAL A 277 9.19 -20.11 9.05
C VAL A 277 7.80 -20.75 9.05
N GLY A 278 6.95 -20.35 8.09
CA GLY A 278 5.63 -20.94 7.82
C GLY A 278 5.48 -21.43 6.37
N PRO A 279 4.28 -21.87 5.94
CA PRO A 279 2.97 -21.62 6.55
C PRO A 279 2.62 -22.50 7.76
N GLU A 280 2.75 -23.83 7.66
CA GLU A 280 2.57 -24.78 8.78
C GLU A 280 3.32 -26.11 8.56
N PRO A 281 3.78 -26.79 9.64
CA PRO A 281 3.86 -26.30 11.02
C PRO A 281 4.91 -25.20 11.15
N LEU A 282 4.66 -24.20 12.00
CA LEU A 282 5.64 -23.12 12.22
C LEU A 282 6.95 -23.69 12.79
N ARG A 283 8.06 -23.30 12.18
CA ARG A 283 9.41 -23.63 12.64
C ARG A 283 10.06 -22.35 13.17
N ALA A 284 10.16 -22.23 14.48
CA ALA A 284 10.86 -21.13 15.13
C ALA A 284 12.32 -21.54 15.41
N SER A 285 13.27 -20.68 15.07
CA SER A 285 14.68 -20.82 15.40
C SER A 285 15.20 -19.52 15.98
N ASN A 286 15.83 -19.60 17.15
CA ASN A 286 16.54 -18.50 17.76
C ASN A 286 18.00 -18.58 17.34
N VAL A 287 18.56 -17.49 16.83
CA VAL A 287 19.99 -17.37 16.57
C VAL A 287 20.69 -17.05 17.90
N SER A 288 21.81 -17.70 18.19
CA SER A 288 22.58 -17.45 19.42
C SER A 288 23.68 -16.41 19.16
N GLY A 289 23.63 -15.28 19.85
CA GLY A 289 24.63 -14.21 19.75
C GLY A 289 24.38 -13.10 20.77
N GLU A 290 25.28 -12.12 20.82
CA GLU A 290 25.00 -10.81 21.44
C GLU A 290 24.37 -9.93 20.35
N PHE A 291 23.08 -9.62 20.50
CA PHE A 291 22.36 -8.72 19.61
C PHE A 291 22.26 -7.36 20.27
N GLU A 292 22.78 -6.31 19.64
CA GLU A 292 22.50 -4.95 20.08
C GLU A 292 21.05 -4.62 19.73
N ARG A 293 20.22 -4.38 20.75
CA ARG A 293 18.89 -3.81 20.56
C ARG A 293 19.08 -2.40 19.97
N ALA A 294 18.53 -2.17 18.79
CA ALA A 294 18.47 -0.83 18.21
C ALA A 294 17.88 0.19 19.22
N PRO A 295 18.35 1.44 19.24
CA PRO A 295 17.92 2.43 20.22
C PRO A 295 16.40 2.55 20.35
N ASP A 296 15.91 2.88 21.55
CA ASP A 296 14.49 3.20 21.78
C ASP A 296 14.16 4.58 21.17
N ASP A 297 14.13 4.65 19.84
CA ASP A 297 13.81 5.86 19.09
C ASP A 297 12.36 6.29 19.31
N GLU A 298 12.14 7.58 19.56
CA GLU A 298 10.79 8.16 19.74
C GLU A 298 10.08 8.39 18.39
N ASP A 299 10.81 8.55 17.28
CA ASP A 299 10.22 8.81 15.96
C ASP A 299 9.48 7.57 15.42
N LEU A 300 9.89 6.37 15.85
CA LEU A 300 9.20 5.09 15.63
C LEU A 300 7.85 4.94 16.37
N ILE A 301 7.46 5.87 17.27
CA ILE A 301 6.19 5.77 18.00
C ILE A 301 5.00 5.94 17.04
N GLY A 302 4.17 4.89 16.97
CA GLY A 302 2.97 4.84 16.12
C GLY A 302 3.24 4.47 14.65
N ILE A 303 4.49 4.12 14.31
CA ILE A 303 4.83 3.53 13.02
C ILE A 303 4.24 2.11 12.93
N ALA A 304 3.63 1.81 11.80
CA ALA A 304 2.94 0.55 11.54
C ALA A 304 3.75 -0.33 10.59
N ALA A 305 4.36 0.29 9.58
CA ALA A 305 5.14 -0.40 8.56
C ALA A 305 6.32 0.46 8.07
N ILE A 306 7.32 -0.22 7.53
CA ILE A 306 8.39 0.38 6.73
C ILE A 306 8.30 -0.20 5.33
N PHE A 307 8.28 0.67 4.33
CA PHE A 307 8.41 0.30 2.92
C PHE A 307 9.68 0.91 2.36
N PHE A 308 10.34 0.21 1.46
CA PHE A 308 11.55 0.71 0.81
C PHE A 308 11.20 1.41 -0.50
N ALA A 309 11.55 2.69 -0.60
CA ALA A 309 11.53 3.43 -1.84
C ALA A 309 12.86 3.23 -2.57
N SER A 310 12.78 2.95 -3.87
CA SER A 310 13.93 3.06 -4.77
C SER A 310 14.15 4.54 -5.11
N SER A 311 15.37 5.04 -4.92
CA SER A 311 15.76 6.39 -5.32
C SER A 311 16.61 6.36 -6.60
N ALA A 312 16.71 7.50 -7.28
CA ALA A 312 17.47 7.60 -8.54
C ALA A 312 18.99 7.42 -8.39
N ASP A 313 19.49 7.46 -7.15
CA ASP A 313 20.91 7.31 -6.80
C ASP A 313 21.29 5.85 -6.43
N ASP A 314 20.42 4.89 -6.75
CA ASP A 314 20.45 3.48 -6.30
C ASP A 314 20.45 3.28 -4.76
N GLU A 315 20.32 4.36 -3.97
CA GLU A 315 20.12 4.27 -2.52
C GLU A 315 18.70 3.81 -2.15
N VAL A 316 18.63 2.85 -1.24
CA VAL A 316 17.40 2.26 -0.73
C VAL A 316 16.93 3.04 0.50
N ARG A 317 15.80 3.76 0.38
CA ARG A 317 15.28 4.60 1.48
C ARG A 317 14.12 3.93 2.21
N ALA A 318 14.26 3.72 3.51
CA ALA A 318 13.25 3.14 4.38
C ALA A 318 12.22 4.21 4.81
N VAL A 319 10.99 4.16 4.30
CA VAL A 319 9.93 5.15 4.61
C VAL A 319 9.13 4.75 5.85
N HIS A 320 9.00 5.66 6.82
CA HIS A 320 8.22 5.45 8.04
C HIS A 320 6.72 5.69 7.87
N VAL A 321 5.91 4.62 7.80
CA VAL A 321 4.46 4.72 7.60
C VAL A 321 3.69 4.48 8.90
N GLY A 322 3.02 5.52 9.40
CA GLY A 322 2.22 5.49 10.64
C GLY A 322 0.86 4.79 10.50
N HIS A 323 0.33 4.27 11.62
CA HIS A 323 -1.03 3.70 11.65
C HIS A 323 -2.12 4.67 11.19
N ASP A 324 -1.97 5.97 11.51
CA ASP A 324 -2.90 7.02 11.09
C ASP A 324 -2.74 7.36 9.60
N ASN A 325 -1.51 7.29 9.06
CA ASN A 325 -1.27 7.46 7.64
C ASN A 325 -1.93 6.33 6.83
N LEU A 326 -1.73 5.07 7.25
CA LEU A 326 -2.38 3.91 6.64
C LEU A 326 -3.91 4.04 6.68
N ARG A 327 -4.48 4.41 7.82
CA ARG A 327 -5.92 4.66 7.99
C ARG A 327 -6.43 5.70 7.00
N ALA A 328 -5.78 6.86 6.96
CA ALA A 328 -6.24 7.99 6.15
C ALA A 328 -6.10 7.70 4.65
N ASN A 329 -4.99 7.12 4.20
CA ASN A 329 -4.80 6.75 2.79
C ASN A 329 -5.79 5.64 2.37
N THR A 330 -6.03 4.65 3.23
CA THR A 330 -7.01 3.58 2.99
C THR A 330 -8.44 4.16 2.81
N GLU A 331 -8.89 5.01 3.73
CA GLU A 331 -10.21 5.65 3.63
C GLU A 331 -10.35 6.54 2.39
N ALA A 332 -9.28 7.25 2.01
CA ALA A 332 -9.25 8.10 0.82
C ALA A 332 -9.25 7.30 -0.49
N SER A 333 -8.46 6.21 -0.56
CA SER A 333 -8.39 5.28 -1.68
C SER A 333 -9.73 4.57 -1.94
N ILE A 334 -10.38 4.10 -0.87
CA ILE A 334 -11.73 3.51 -0.94
C ILE A 334 -12.75 4.51 -1.47
N CYS A 335 -12.65 5.78 -1.07
CA CYS A 335 -13.52 6.85 -1.54
C CYS A 335 -13.31 7.17 -3.04
N ALA A 336 -12.06 7.15 -3.52
CA ALA A 336 -11.73 7.47 -4.91
C ALA A 336 -12.12 6.34 -5.89
N LEU A 337 -11.81 5.09 -5.56
CA LEU A 337 -12.09 3.91 -6.40
C LEU A 337 -13.48 3.31 -6.14
N SER A 338 -14.25 3.89 -5.20
CA SER A 338 -15.56 3.39 -4.78
C SER A 338 -15.53 1.90 -4.41
N VAL A 339 -14.55 1.47 -3.62
CA VAL A 339 -14.43 0.07 -3.13
C VAL A 339 -15.54 -0.20 -2.10
N ARG A 340 -16.20 -1.34 -2.18
CA ARG A 340 -17.46 -1.61 -1.44
C ARG A 340 -17.39 -2.89 -0.60
N PRO A 341 -18.15 -2.97 0.51
CA PRO A 341 -18.39 -4.23 1.19
C PRO A 341 -19.08 -5.24 0.28
N GLY A 342 -18.29 -6.18 -0.25
CA GLY A 342 -18.71 -7.20 -1.23
C GLY A 342 -17.66 -7.44 -2.29
N ASP A 343 -16.82 -6.42 -2.53
CA ASP A 343 -15.81 -6.42 -3.56
C ASP A 343 -14.74 -7.50 -3.34
N ARG A 344 -14.25 -8.03 -4.46
CA ARG A 344 -13.22 -9.07 -4.55
C ARG A 344 -12.14 -8.60 -5.53
N THR A 345 -10.87 -8.85 -5.25
CA THR A 345 -9.77 -8.58 -6.19
C THR A 345 -8.81 -9.76 -6.23
N VAL A 346 -8.11 -9.89 -7.35
CA VAL A 346 -6.86 -10.64 -7.40
C VAL A 346 -5.76 -9.75 -6.80
N LEU A 347 -4.94 -10.31 -5.91
CA LEU A 347 -3.75 -9.68 -5.33
C LEU A 347 -2.51 -10.43 -5.83
N MET A 348 -1.82 -9.82 -6.78
CA MET A 348 -0.56 -10.29 -7.38
C MET A 348 0.59 -9.31 -7.18
N LEU A 349 0.30 -8.09 -6.70
CA LEU A 349 1.29 -7.08 -6.35
C LEU A 349 1.98 -7.47 -5.02
N PRO A 350 3.33 -7.41 -4.95
CA PRO A 350 4.06 -7.73 -3.72
C PRO A 350 3.62 -6.88 -2.51
N LEU A 351 3.61 -7.47 -1.32
CA LEU A 351 3.33 -6.72 -0.08
C LEU A 351 4.47 -5.77 0.32
N ALA A 352 5.66 -5.95 -0.27
CA ALA A 352 6.83 -5.08 -0.10
C ALA A 352 6.66 -3.73 -0.83
N ASP A 353 5.81 -3.69 -1.86
CA ASP A 353 5.37 -2.44 -2.47
C ASP A 353 4.19 -1.87 -1.69
N SER A 354 4.29 -0.57 -1.35
CA SER A 354 3.19 0.21 -0.78
C SER A 354 1.92 0.16 -1.65
N PHE A 355 2.02 -0.04 -2.98
CA PHE A 355 0.89 -0.31 -3.85
C PHE A 355 0.16 -1.60 -3.47
N GLY A 356 0.85 -2.74 -3.46
CA GLY A 356 0.26 -4.04 -3.12
C GLY A 356 -0.30 -4.06 -1.71
N ALA A 357 0.40 -3.42 -0.76
CA ALA A 357 -0.10 -3.21 0.59
C ALA A 357 -1.41 -2.38 0.61
N SER A 358 -1.51 -1.29 -0.16
CA SER A 358 -2.73 -0.45 -0.23
C SER A 358 -3.96 -1.21 -0.76
N VAL A 359 -3.76 -2.19 -1.65
CA VAL A 359 -4.83 -3.08 -2.15
C VAL A 359 -5.31 -4.02 -1.05
N LEU A 360 -4.37 -4.69 -0.35
CA LEU A 360 -4.65 -5.49 0.85
C LEU A 360 -5.46 -4.68 1.88
N HIS A 361 -5.00 -3.47 2.18
CA HIS A 361 -5.63 -2.57 3.15
C HIS A 361 -7.06 -2.20 2.73
N SER A 362 -7.23 -1.70 1.50
CA SER A 362 -8.52 -1.23 0.99
C SER A 362 -9.58 -2.33 1.02
N TYR A 363 -9.21 -3.56 0.67
CA TYR A 363 -10.14 -4.68 0.64
C TYR A 363 -10.48 -5.18 2.05
N LEU A 364 -9.51 -5.39 2.94
CA LEU A 364 -9.82 -5.81 4.31
C LEU A 364 -10.63 -4.73 5.06
N TRP A 365 -10.39 -3.44 4.80
CA TRP A 365 -11.11 -2.33 5.44
C TRP A 365 -12.60 -2.29 5.12
N VAL A 366 -13.02 -2.73 3.93
CA VAL A 366 -14.44 -2.85 3.58
C VAL A 366 -15.02 -4.24 3.87
N GLY A 367 -14.22 -5.17 4.42
CA GLY A 367 -14.62 -6.57 4.58
C GLY A 367 -14.63 -7.35 3.26
N GLY A 368 -13.91 -6.90 2.24
CA GLY A 368 -13.78 -7.56 0.94
C GLY A 368 -13.05 -8.92 0.99
N THR A 369 -12.84 -9.51 -0.19
CA THR A 369 -12.08 -10.76 -0.36
C THR A 369 -10.88 -10.55 -1.28
N LEU A 370 -9.71 -11.01 -0.85
CA LEU A 370 -8.48 -11.05 -1.65
C LEU A 370 -8.27 -12.47 -2.17
N HIS A 371 -8.07 -12.63 -3.48
CA HIS A 371 -7.62 -13.88 -4.08
C HIS A 371 -6.15 -13.74 -4.40
N ILE A 372 -5.30 -14.59 -3.82
CA ILE A 372 -3.87 -14.60 -4.14
C ILE A 372 -3.72 -14.97 -5.62
N GLY A 373 -3.09 -14.07 -6.37
CA GLY A 373 -2.98 -14.17 -7.82
C GLY A 373 -1.86 -15.10 -8.29
N PRO A 374 -1.93 -15.57 -9.54
CA PRO A 374 -0.79 -16.22 -10.18
C PRO A 374 0.31 -15.19 -10.49
N ASN A 375 1.49 -15.68 -10.88
CA ASN A 375 2.60 -14.84 -11.34
C ASN A 375 2.15 -13.92 -12.52
N PRO A 376 2.46 -12.60 -12.48
CA PRO A 376 2.12 -11.65 -13.55
C PRO A 376 2.55 -12.08 -14.96
N ALA A 377 3.68 -12.77 -15.08
CA ALA A 377 4.23 -13.25 -16.35
C ALA A 377 3.43 -14.41 -16.99
N LEU A 378 2.31 -14.81 -16.40
CA LEU A 378 1.35 -15.78 -16.94
C LEU A 378 -0.01 -15.09 -17.19
N PRO A 379 -0.11 -14.16 -18.17
CA PRO A 379 -1.25 -13.25 -18.30
C PRO A 379 -2.59 -13.95 -18.52
N GLU A 380 -2.64 -15.06 -19.28
CA GLU A 380 -3.86 -15.89 -19.42
C GLU A 380 -4.39 -16.35 -18.05
N ARG A 381 -3.50 -16.79 -17.15
CA ARG A 381 -3.89 -17.24 -15.80
C ARG A 381 -4.37 -16.10 -14.92
N VAL A 382 -3.84 -14.89 -15.11
CA VAL A 382 -4.33 -13.70 -14.41
C VAL A 382 -5.77 -13.38 -14.85
N VAL A 383 -6.07 -13.44 -16.15
CA VAL A 383 -7.45 -13.23 -16.64
C VAL A 383 -8.39 -14.36 -16.18
N ASP A 384 -7.95 -15.62 -16.21
CA ASP A 384 -8.70 -16.74 -15.63
C ASP A 384 -8.94 -16.56 -14.12
N ALA A 385 -7.97 -16.00 -13.38
CA ALA A 385 -8.12 -15.68 -11.95
C ALA A 385 -9.12 -14.53 -11.73
N ILE A 386 -9.10 -13.47 -12.55
CA ILE A 386 -10.09 -12.38 -12.52
C ILE A 386 -11.50 -12.92 -12.75
N GLU A 387 -11.69 -13.79 -13.76
CA GLU A 387 -12.99 -14.40 -14.08
C GLU A 387 -13.48 -15.34 -12.97
N SER A 388 -12.66 -16.32 -12.58
CA SER A 388 -13.03 -17.36 -11.60
C SER A 388 -13.22 -16.82 -10.18
N SER A 389 -12.41 -15.84 -9.76
CA SER A 389 -12.61 -15.11 -8.51
C SER A 389 -13.85 -14.19 -8.53
N ARG A 390 -14.41 -13.92 -9.72
CA ARG A 390 -15.46 -12.91 -9.93
C ARG A 390 -15.00 -11.55 -9.38
N ALA A 391 -13.77 -11.17 -9.70
CA ALA A 391 -13.16 -9.93 -9.24
C ALA A 391 -14.02 -8.73 -9.66
N THR A 392 -14.16 -7.77 -8.76
CA THR A 392 -14.88 -6.51 -8.94
C THR A 392 -13.95 -5.34 -9.22
N GLY A 393 -12.70 -5.43 -8.75
CA GLY A 393 -11.61 -4.55 -9.10
C GLY A 393 -10.39 -5.37 -9.49
N PHE A 394 -9.50 -4.78 -10.28
CA PHE A 394 -8.18 -5.31 -10.56
C PHE A 394 -7.15 -4.18 -10.56
N TYR A 395 -5.91 -4.50 -10.16
CA TYR A 395 -4.82 -3.57 -9.98
C TYR A 395 -3.57 -4.11 -10.67
N GLY A 396 -2.85 -3.24 -11.37
CA GLY A 396 -1.61 -3.59 -12.07
C GLY A 396 -0.80 -2.35 -12.44
N ASP A 397 0.44 -2.58 -12.85
CA ASP A 397 1.29 -1.58 -13.49
C ASP A 397 1.05 -1.53 -15.01
N ALA A 398 1.75 -0.62 -15.71
CA ALA A 398 1.60 -0.47 -17.15
C ALA A 398 2.00 -1.75 -17.93
N ASP A 399 3.04 -2.45 -17.48
CA ASP A 399 3.53 -3.68 -18.11
C ASP A 399 2.56 -4.85 -17.90
N THR A 400 1.94 -4.95 -16.73
CA THR A 400 0.85 -5.89 -16.44
C THR A 400 -0.29 -5.68 -17.42
N TYR A 401 -0.79 -4.44 -17.59
CA TYR A 401 -1.88 -4.20 -18.55
C TYR A 401 -1.45 -4.43 -20.02
N ALA A 402 -0.19 -4.16 -20.38
CA ALA A 402 0.34 -4.51 -21.69
C ALA A 402 0.27 -6.03 -21.95
N LEU A 403 0.76 -6.85 -21.02
CA LEU A 403 0.71 -8.32 -21.12
C LEU A 403 -0.72 -8.87 -21.13
N LEU A 404 -1.62 -8.30 -20.31
CA LEU A 404 -3.02 -8.75 -20.23
C LEU A 404 -3.82 -8.43 -21.50
N LEU A 405 -3.52 -7.30 -22.17
CA LEU A 405 -4.13 -6.92 -23.44
C LEU A 405 -3.53 -7.68 -24.64
N ASP A 406 -2.20 -7.85 -24.71
CA ASP A 406 -1.54 -8.52 -25.84
C ASP A 406 -1.69 -10.06 -25.79
N GLN A 407 -1.67 -10.65 -24.58
CA GLN A 407 -1.51 -12.10 -24.39
C GLN A 407 -2.50 -12.71 -23.40
N GLY A 408 -3.09 -11.93 -22.49
CA GLY A 408 -4.05 -12.43 -21.50
C GLY A 408 -5.49 -12.59 -22.01
N GLY A 409 -5.83 -11.94 -23.11
CA GLY A 409 -7.21 -11.90 -23.63
C GLY A 409 -8.16 -11.02 -22.80
N LEU A 410 -7.63 -10.01 -22.09
CA LEU A 410 -8.41 -9.13 -21.21
C LEU A 410 -9.48 -8.32 -21.97
N ALA A 411 -9.21 -7.95 -23.22
CA ALA A 411 -10.15 -7.19 -24.04
C ALA A 411 -11.31 -8.04 -24.58
N GLU A 412 -11.06 -9.32 -24.84
CA GLU A 412 -11.98 -10.27 -25.47
C GLU A 412 -12.85 -11.03 -24.47
N ARG A 413 -12.39 -11.21 -23.22
CA ARG A 413 -13.11 -11.99 -22.21
C ARG A 413 -14.28 -11.21 -21.60
N ALA A 414 -15.42 -11.87 -21.49
CA ALA A 414 -16.60 -11.31 -20.82
C ALA A 414 -16.41 -11.38 -19.30
N LEU A 415 -16.12 -10.25 -18.66
CA LEU A 415 -15.85 -10.14 -17.22
C LEU A 415 -16.98 -9.37 -16.51
N PRO A 416 -18.23 -9.90 -16.43
CA PRO A 416 -19.43 -9.15 -16.00
C PRO A 416 -19.44 -8.75 -14.51
N HIS A 417 -18.41 -9.13 -13.75
CA HIS A 417 -18.22 -8.72 -12.37
C HIS A 417 -17.17 -7.64 -12.20
N LEU A 418 -16.22 -7.53 -13.13
CA LEU A 418 -15.14 -6.56 -13.08
C LEU A 418 -15.72 -5.18 -13.36
N ARG A 419 -15.79 -4.36 -12.31
CA ARG A 419 -16.35 -3.01 -12.36
C ARG A 419 -15.29 -1.98 -12.69
N TYR A 420 -14.05 -2.17 -12.21
CA TYR A 420 -12.96 -1.27 -12.50
C TYR A 420 -11.60 -1.95 -12.66
N VAL A 421 -10.73 -1.28 -13.43
CA VAL A 421 -9.28 -1.50 -13.43
C VAL A 421 -8.58 -0.25 -12.94
N ALA A 422 -7.51 -0.44 -12.19
CA ALA A 422 -6.72 0.63 -11.61
C ALA A 422 -5.23 0.44 -11.96
N GLN A 423 -4.59 1.48 -12.48
CA GLN A 423 -3.22 1.44 -12.99
C GLN A 423 -2.32 2.43 -12.27
N ALA A 424 -1.10 2.01 -11.92
CA ALA A 424 -0.07 2.83 -11.31
C ALA A 424 1.35 2.40 -11.76
N GLY A 425 2.40 2.88 -11.09
CA GLY A 425 3.78 2.40 -11.32
C GLY A 425 4.43 2.88 -12.63
N GLY A 426 3.85 3.89 -13.28
CA GLY A 426 4.34 4.45 -14.53
C GLY A 426 3.23 5.10 -15.35
N LYS A 427 3.59 5.79 -16.43
CA LYS A 427 2.60 6.35 -17.38
C LYS A 427 2.13 5.24 -18.32
N LEU A 428 0.84 4.90 -18.30
CA LEU A 428 0.27 3.98 -19.28
C LEU A 428 0.30 4.62 -20.70
N PRO A 429 0.89 3.96 -21.71
CA PRO A 429 0.86 4.45 -23.09
C PRO A 429 -0.56 4.65 -23.62
N GLU A 430 -0.81 5.73 -24.35
CA GLU A 430 -2.13 6.07 -24.89
C GLU A 430 -2.81 4.92 -25.67
N PRO A 431 -2.12 4.14 -26.54
CA PRO A 431 -2.74 3.01 -27.23
C PRO A 431 -3.23 1.90 -26.29
N LEU A 432 -2.54 1.68 -25.16
CA LEU A 432 -2.97 0.71 -24.14
C LEU A 432 -4.12 1.26 -23.29
N LEU A 433 -4.10 2.56 -22.99
CA LEU A 433 -5.21 3.24 -22.31
C LEU A 433 -6.50 3.17 -23.14
N ASP A 434 -6.42 3.47 -24.43
CA ASP A 434 -7.58 3.37 -25.34
C ASP A 434 -8.06 1.92 -25.47
N ALA A 435 -7.15 0.93 -25.51
CA ALA A 435 -7.52 -0.48 -25.49
C ALA A 435 -8.21 -0.91 -24.18
N LEU A 436 -7.74 -0.45 -23.01
CA LEU A 436 -8.43 -0.69 -21.74
C LEU A 436 -9.82 -0.05 -21.72
N ILE A 437 -9.96 1.19 -22.21
CA ILE A 437 -11.26 1.90 -22.23
C ILE A 437 -12.23 1.29 -23.26
N ALA A 438 -11.72 0.71 -24.34
CA ALA A 438 -12.52 -0.01 -25.34
C ALA A 438 -12.88 -1.45 -24.94
N SER A 439 -12.25 -2.00 -23.89
CA SER A 439 -12.49 -3.35 -23.38
C SER A 439 -13.86 -3.50 -22.70
N ALA A 440 -14.18 -4.72 -22.25
CA ALA A 440 -15.38 -4.97 -21.44
C ALA A 440 -15.34 -4.35 -20.02
N VAL A 441 -14.26 -3.65 -19.63
CA VAL A 441 -14.11 -3.03 -18.31
C VAL A 441 -14.77 -1.64 -18.26
N PRO A 442 -15.72 -1.38 -17.34
CA PRO A 442 -16.48 -0.12 -17.38
C PRO A 442 -15.79 1.10 -16.76
N GLU A 443 -14.95 0.94 -15.73
CA GLU A 443 -14.29 2.05 -15.02
C GLU A 443 -12.76 1.90 -15.08
N VAL A 444 -12.07 2.79 -15.81
CA VAL A 444 -10.58 2.85 -15.81
C VAL A 444 -10.11 3.99 -14.91
N TYR A 445 -9.21 3.68 -13.96
CA TYR A 445 -8.59 4.63 -13.05
C TYR A 445 -7.06 4.65 -13.22
N LEU A 446 -6.50 5.84 -13.43
CA LEU A 446 -5.05 6.09 -13.40
C LEU A 446 -4.69 6.66 -12.03
N MET A 447 -3.66 6.12 -11.40
CA MET A 447 -3.26 6.41 -10.02
C MET A 447 -1.85 7.00 -10.00
N TYR A 448 -1.63 7.99 -9.14
CA TYR A 448 -0.31 8.55 -8.87
C TYR A 448 -0.06 8.60 -7.36
N GLY A 449 1.17 8.27 -6.96
CA GLY A 449 1.52 8.01 -5.57
C GLY A 449 2.98 7.61 -5.41
N GLN A 450 3.44 7.63 -4.16
CA GLN A 450 4.79 7.23 -3.74
C GLN A 450 4.76 6.80 -2.26
N ALA A 451 5.75 6.04 -1.80
CA ALA A 451 5.75 5.45 -0.46
C ALA A 451 5.70 6.53 0.65
N GLU A 452 6.36 7.67 0.41
CA GLU A 452 6.40 8.90 1.21
C GLU A 452 5.01 9.53 1.46
N ALA A 453 4.02 9.18 0.63
CA ALA A 453 2.63 9.60 0.75
C ALA A 453 1.69 8.49 1.23
N THR A 454 2.27 7.39 1.76
CA THR A 454 1.54 6.17 2.10
C THR A 454 0.84 5.59 0.87
N TRP A 455 1.58 5.52 -0.24
CA TRP A 455 1.09 5.23 -1.58
C TRP A 455 0.26 6.36 -2.20
N LEU A 456 -1.07 6.30 -2.18
CA LEU A 456 -1.89 7.02 -3.17
C LEU A 456 -2.04 8.53 -2.89
N LEU A 457 -1.66 9.36 -3.86
CA LEU A 457 -1.79 10.82 -3.81
C LEU A 457 -2.99 11.35 -4.60
N SER A 458 -3.25 10.80 -5.78
CA SER A 458 -4.31 11.27 -6.69
C SER A 458 -4.79 10.18 -7.65
N VAL A 459 -5.97 10.41 -8.24
CA VAL A 459 -6.60 9.51 -9.23
C VAL A 459 -7.24 10.32 -10.37
N VAL A 460 -7.16 9.79 -11.59
CA VAL A 460 -7.97 10.20 -12.76
C VAL A 460 -8.91 9.07 -13.16
N ALA A 461 -10.20 9.37 -13.29
CA ALA A 461 -11.17 8.49 -13.93
C ALA A 461 -11.10 8.66 -15.46
N ALA A 462 -10.14 7.98 -16.11
CA ALA A 462 -9.82 8.15 -17.53
C ALA A 462 -10.98 7.79 -18.48
N HIS A 463 -11.95 7.02 -17.99
CA HIS A 463 -13.20 6.67 -18.67
C HIS A 463 -14.25 7.79 -18.66
N THR A 464 -14.18 8.76 -17.74
CA THR A 464 -15.18 9.86 -17.66
C THR A 464 -14.77 11.14 -18.38
N ASP A 465 -13.47 11.42 -18.49
CA ASP A 465 -12.96 12.69 -19.01
C ASP A 465 -11.72 12.44 -19.88
N PRO A 466 -11.86 12.45 -21.22
CA PRO A 466 -10.75 12.27 -22.14
C PRO A 466 -9.67 13.35 -22.03
N ASP A 467 -10.05 14.60 -21.74
CA ASP A 467 -9.13 15.75 -21.74
C ASP A 467 -8.20 15.73 -20.53
N LYS A 468 -8.57 15.01 -19.46
CA LYS A 468 -7.74 14.81 -18.25
C LYS A 468 -6.92 13.52 -18.25
N ARG A 469 -6.97 12.69 -19.29
CA ARG A 469 -6.22 11.41 -19.35
C ARG A 469 -4.71 11.54 -19.23
N ALA A 470 -4.14 12.66 -19.65
CA ALA A 470 -2.70 12.96 -19.52
C ALA A 470 -2.31 13.50 -18.12
N SER A 471 -3.27 13.74 -17.24
CA SER A 471 -3.05 14.21 -15.87
C SER A 471 -2.77 13.04 -14.92
N VAL A 472 -2.05 13.31 -13.83
CA VAL A 472 -1.98 12.42 -12.65
C VAL A 472 -3.14 12.64 -11.67
N GLY A 473 -4.00 13.62 -11.94
CA GLY A 473 -5.26 13.87 -11.25
C GLY A 473 -5.21 15.01 -10.27
N ARG A 474 -6.11 14.93 -9.29
CA ARG A 474 -6.21 15.86 -8.17
C ARG A 474 -6.03 15.08 -6.87
N GLY A 475 -5.51 15.76 -5.85
CA GLY A 475 -5.32 15.17 -4.53
C GLY A 475 -6.57 14.43 -4.03
N LEU A 476 -6.37 13.25 -3.43
CA LEU A 476 -7.46 12.49 -2.80
C LEU A 476 -8.20 13.32 -1.74
N ARG A 477 -9.32 12.81 -1.24
CA ARG A 477 -10.01 13.41 -0.09
C ARG A 477 -9.06 13.56 1.11
N GLY A 478 -8.76 14.81 1.48
CA GLY A 478 -7.85 15.15 2.58
C GLY A 478 -6.39 15.38 2.15
N THR A 479 -6.05 15.06 0.91
CA THR A 479 -4.76 15.34 0.28
C THR A 479 -4.91 16.52 -0.67
N THR A 480 -4.00 17.50 -0.59
CA THR A 480 -3.91 18.59 -1.55
C THR A 480 -2.63 18.41 -2.36
N LEU A 481 -2.74 18.46 -3.69
CA LEU A 481 -1.60 18.62 -4.58
C LEU A 481 -1.51 20.09 -5.01
N THR A 482 -0.32 20.64 -4.97
CA THR A 482 0.01 22.00 -5.42
C THR A 482 1.28 21.96 -6.26
N VAL A 483 1.40 22.87 -7.23
CA VAL A 483 2.66 23.09 -7.94
C VAL A 483 3.25 24.40 -7.41
N LEU A 484 4.52 24.37 -6.97
CA LEU A 484 5.24 25.55 -6.47
C LEU A 484 6.27 26.03 -7.48
N SER A 485 6.29 27.33 -7.77
CA SER A 485 7.34 27.93 -8.59
C SER A 485 8.68 27.99 -7.85
N PRO A 486 9.82 28.22 -8.54
CA PRO A 486 11.16 28.22 -7.92
C PRO A 486 11.39 29.27 -6.80
N ASP A 487 10.46 30.22 -6.62
CA ASP A 487 10.44 31.18 -5.51
C ASP A 487 9.66 30.70 -4.27
N GLY A 488 9.14 29.47 -4.31
CA GLY A 488 8.35 28.85 -3.25
C GLY A 488 6.87 29.30 -3.21
N THR A 489 6.40 30.09 -4.18
CA THR A 489 4.99 30.51 -4.27
C THR A 489 4.17 29.53 -5.12
N ALA A 490 2.84 29.60 -5.05
CA ALA A 490 1.97 28.75 -5.86
C ALA A 490 2.06 29.14 -7.34
N ALA A 491 2.41 28.18 -8.19
CA ALA A 491 2.55 28.37 -9.62
C ALA A 491 1.21 28.75 -10.28
N ALA A 492 1.25 29.60 -11.30
CA ALA A 492 0.09 29.89 -12.13
C ALA A 492 -0.30 28.67 -12.99
N PRO A 493 -1.54 28.59 -13.52
CA PRO A 493 -1.90 27.55 -14.47
C PRO A 493 -0.92 27.47 -15.65
N SER A 494 -0.57 26.25 -16.05
CA SER A 494 0.44 25.92 -17.07
C SER A 494 1.88 26.37 -16.76
N GLN A 495 2.17 26.94 -15.59
CA GLN A 495 3.54 27.23 -15.15
C GLN A 495 4.17 25.98 -14.52
N ILE A 496 5.40 25.65 -14.94
CA ILE A 496 6.16 24.52 -14.42
C ILE A 496 6.70 24.85 -13.02
N GLY A 497 6.63 23.87 -12.12
CA GLY A 497 7.17 23.95 -10.77
C GLY A 497 7.22 22.57 -10.07
N ASP A 498 7.64 22.56 -8.81
CA ASP A 498 7.71 21.37 -7.98
C ASP A 498 6.31 20.90 -7.59
N VAL A 499 6.00 19.61 -7.80
CA VAL A 499 4.77 19.00 -7.29
C VAL A 499 4.93 18.74 -5.79
N VAL A 500 4.07 19.37 -4.99
CA VAL A 500 4.08 19.27 -3.52
C VAL A 500 2.75 18.71 -3.04
N ALA A 501 2.82 17.72 -2.17
CA ALA A 501 1.68 17.08 -1.54
C ALA A 501 1.56 17.45 -0.06
N THR A 502 0.34 17.71 0.40
CA THR A 502 0.02 17.87 1.83
C THR A 502 -1.20 17.04 2.19
N GLY A 503 -1.22 16.42 3.37
CA GLY A 503 -2.37 15.65 3.83
C GLY A 503 -2.00 14.55 4.81
N PRO A 504 -2.99 13.84 5.39
CA PRO A 504 -2.76 12.83 6.41
C PRO A 504 -2.09 11.55 5.86
N GLY A 505 -2.00 11.37 4.55
CA GLY A 505 -1.21 10.30 3.94
C GLY A 505 0.31 10.57 3.93
N VAL A 506 0.73 11.84 4.04
CA VAL A 506 2.17 12.20 4.06
C VAL A 506 2.82 11.63 5.32
N THR A 507 3.93 10.92 5.12
CA THR A 507 4.69 10.25 6.19
C THR A 507 5.56 11.24 6.97
N ARG A 508 6.29 10.76 7.98
CA ARG A 508 7.18 11.60 8.80
C ARG A 508 8.57 11.81 8.20
N GLY A 509 8.97 11.01 7.20
CA GLY A 509 10.34 10.96 6.70
C GLY A 509 10.83 9.53 6.49
N TYR A 510 12.15 9.42 6.38
CA TYR A 510 12.90 8.18 6.23
C TYR A 510 13.51 7.73 7.59
N LEU A 511 13.77 6.44 7.75
CA LEU A 511 14.50 5.88 8.89
C LEU A 511 15.97 6.30 8.85
N ASP A 512 16.46 6.83 9.97
CA ASP A 512 17.87 7.21 10.23
C ASP A 512 18.54 8.16 9.20
N ASP A 513 17.77 8.69 8.23
CA ASP A 513 18.19 9.65 7.21
C ASP A 513 17.47 10.99 7.42
N LEU A 514 18.03 11.82 8.31
CA LEU A 514 17.52 13.15 8.62
C LEU A 514 17.77 14.16 7.48
N GLU A 515 18.75 13.93 6.60
CA GLU A 515 19.11 14.87 5.54
C GLU A 515 18.14 14.76 4.36
N ALA A 516 17.91 13.56 3.82
CA ALA A 516 16.88 13.36 2.80
C ALA A 516 15.47 13.61 3.37
N SER A 517 15.25 13.35 4.66
CA SER A 517 13.98 13.72 5.33
C SER A 517 13.76 15.23 5.32
N ALA A 518 14.77 16.04 5.69
CA ALA A 518 14.66 17.50 5.63
C ALA A 518 14.60 18.05 4.20
N GLU A 519 15.20 17.35 3.22
CA GLU A 519 15.10 17.68 1.81
C GLU A 519 13.69 17.47 1.28
N ARG A 520 13.08 16.31 1.51
CA ARG A 520 11.78 15.94 0.94
C ARG A 520 10.57 16.36 1.78
N PHE A 521 10.70 16.47 3.10
CA PHE A 521 9.60 16.77 4.01
C PHE A 521 9.80 18.12 4.71
N ARG A 522 9.03 19.14 4.32
CA ARG A 522 9.17 20.53 4.80
C ARG A 522 7.81 21.04 5.29
N ASP A 523 7.76 21.51 6.54
CA ASP A 523 6.54 22.03 7.19
C ASP A 523 5.31 21.10 7.09
N GLY A 524 5.51 19.78 7.12
CA GLY A 524 4.45 18.77 6.96
C GLY A 524 3.98 18.55 5.51
N SER A 525 4.72 19.07 4.54
CA SER A 525 4.51 18.91 3.10
C SER A 525 5.58 18.00 2.50
N LEU A 526 5.18 17.12 1.59
CA LEU A 526 6.08 16.28 0.80
C LEU A 526 6.39 16.96 -0.54
N TYR A 527 7.66 17.26 -0.77
CA TYR A 527 8.21 17.59 -2.08
C TYR A 527 8.46 16.27 -2.81
N THR A 528 7.59 15.98 -3.78
CA THR A 528 7.51 14.66 -4.44
C THR A 528 8.76 14.30 -5.24
N GLY A 529 9.54 15.31 -5.64
CA GLY A 529 10.65 15.19 -6.59
C GLY A 529 10.20 15.32 -8.06
N ASP A 530 8.89 15.29 -8.32
CA ASP A 530 8.33 15.44 -9.66
C ASP A 530 8.12 16.92 -10.01
N LEU A 531 8.39 17.27 -11.27
CA LEU A 531 8.01 18.54 -11.87
C LEU A 531 6.64 18.43 -12.54
N GLY A 532 5.85 19.48 -12.49
CA GLY A 532 4.54 19.49 -13.11
C GLY A 532 3.95 20.88 -13.34
N THR A 533 2.74 20.90 -13.90
CA THR A 533 1.90 22.09 -14.06
C THR A 533 0.50 21.82 -13.51
N LEU A 534 -0.25 22.89 -13.19
CA LEU A 534 -1.67 22.82 -12.86
C LEU A 534 -2.51 23.36 -14.02
N ASP A 535 -3.71 22.83 -14.22
CA ASP A 535 -4.75 23.48 -15.04
C ASP A 535 -5.74 24.31 -14.20
N GLU A 536 -6.70 24.95 -14.87
CA GLU A 536 -7.74 25.78 -14.22
C GLU A 536 -8.70 24.98 -13.32
N ASP A 537 -8.79 23.65 -13.50
CA ASP A 537 -9.62 22.74 -12.70
C ASP A 537 -8.85 22.11 -11.51
N GLY A 538 -7.55 22.45 -11.38
CA GLY A 538 -6.64 21.98 -10.33
C GLY A 538 -6.03 20.59 -10.60
N PHE A 539 -6.10 20.07 -11.82
CA PHE A 539 -5.45 18.82 -12.21
C PHE A 539 -3.95 19.02 -12.44
N VAL A 540 -3.14 18.10 -11.92
CA VAL A 540 -1.67 18.12 -12.07
C VAL A 540 -1.25 17.34 -13.31
N PHE A 541 -0.37 17.91 -14.13
CA PHE A 541 0.24 17.25 -15.29
C PHE A 541 1.74 17.20 -15.06
N LEU A 542 2.31 16.00 -14.99
CA LEU A 542 3.77 15.83 -14.81
C LEU A 542 4.51 16.23 -16.08
N VAL A 543 5.71 16.75 -15.91
CA VAL A 543 6.62 17.17 -16.97
C VAL A 543 7.93 16.42 -16.78
N GLU A 544 8.39 15.73 -17.82
CA GLU A 544 9.72 15.10 -17.81
C GLU A 544 10.79 16.19 -17.64
N PRO A 545 11.76 16.05 -16.73
CA PRO A 545 12.85 16.99 -16.62
C PRO A 545 13.62 17.02 -17.95
N PRO A 546 14.06 18.19 -18.43
CA PRO A 546 14.82 18.27 -19.66
C PRO A 546 16.10 17.45 -19.51
N VAL A 547 16.28 16.44 -20.38
CA VAL A 547 17.51 15.64 -20.43
C VAL A 547 18.67 16.59 -20.70
N GLU A 548 19.56 16.76 -19.72
CA GLU A 548 20.76 17.56 -19.93
C GLU A 548 21.58 16.93 -21.08
N PRO A 549 22.02 17.72 -22.08
CA PRO A 549 22.88 17.20 -23.12
C PRO A 549 24.19 16.69 -22.50
N PRO A 550 24.78 15.60 -23.01
CA PRO A 550 25.98 15.01 -22.44
C PRO A 550 27.09 16.07 -22.31
N THR A 551 27.65 16.18 -21.11
CA THR A 551 28.61 17.23 -20.72
C THR A 551 29.99 17.08 -21.36
N GLU A 552 30.25 15.97 -22.05
CA GLU A 552 31.45 15.76 -22.86
C GLU A 552 31.09 15.65 -24.35
N PRO A 553 31.73 16.43 -25.25
CA PRO A 553 31.70 16.10 -26.67
C PRO A 553 32.38 14.74 -26.91
N PRO A 554 31.96 13.98 -27.94
CA PRO A 554 32.61 12.70 -28.24
C PRO A 554 34.11 12.91 -28.51
N PRO A 555 34.98 11.97 -28.10
CA PRO A 555 36.40 12.07 -28.37
C PRO A 555 36.69 12.05 -29.89
N ASP A 556 37.51 13.00 -30.34
CA ASP A 556 37.97 13.19 -31.73
C ASP A 556 38.77 11.99 -32.29
#